data_AF-A0A061AE60-F1
#
_entry.id   AF-A0A061AE60-F1
#
_cell.length_a   1.000
_cell.length_b   1.000
_cell.length_c   1.000
_cell.angle_alpha   90.00
_cell.angle_beta   90.00
_cell.angle_gamma   90.00
#
_symmetry.space_group_name_H-M   'P 1'
#
loop_
_entity.id
_entity.type
_entity.pdbx_description
1 polymer ?
#
loop_
_entity_poly.entity_id
_entity_poly.type
_entity_poly.pdbx_seq_one_letter_code
_entity_poly.pdbx_strand_id
1 'polypeptide(L)'
;MWIFNADQIEKGYPKRISSIGLPTDLKGIDAAFSFGKSQKTYLFAGDQFWRYNEAKKKMDPGFPKLIADSWNGIPDGIDSAFSLNGIGKHTRIQYCIIDTLLNIT
;
A
#
# COMPACT_ATOMS: atom_id res chain seq x y z
N MET A 1 -9.14 -6.28 -0.67
CA MET A 1 -8.49 -5.45 0.37
C MET A 1 -9.37 -5.41 1.59
N TRP A 2 -8.80 -5.71 2.75
CA TRP A 2 -9.47 -5.63 4.04
C TRP A 2 -8.89 -4.46 4.84
N ILE A 3 -9.70 -3.88 5.72
CA ILE A 3 -9.21 -2.93 6.73
C ILE A 3 -9.63 -3.47 8.08
N PHE A 4 -8.70 -3.44 9.01
CA PHE A 4 -8.91 -3.89 10.38
C PHE A 4 -8.69 -2.73 11.35
N ASN A 5 -9.40 -2.80 12.47
CA ASN A 5 -9.11 -2.09 13.70
C ASN A 5 -8.83 -3.13 14.78
N ALA A 6 -7.56 -3.23 15.19
CA ALA A 6 -7.06 -4.35 15.99
C ALA A 6 -7.42 -5.70 15.34
N ASP A 7 -8.28 -6.49 15.99
CA ASP A 7 -8.77 -7.80 15.56
C ASP A 7 -10.11 -7.73 14.81
N GLN A 8 -10.73 -6.55 14.68
CA GLN A 8 -12.03 -6.39 14.06
C GLN A 8 -11.94 -5.90 12.62
N ILE A 9 -12.67 -6.54 11.71
CA ILE A 9 -12.84 -6.06 10.34
C ILE A 9 -13.72 -4.81 10.35
N GLU A 10 -13.28 -3.76 9.69
CA GLU A 10 -14.05 -2.53 9.52
C GLU A 10 -15.30 -2.77 8.67
N LYS A 11 -16.41 -2.14 9.05
CA LYS A 11 -17.70 -2.31 8.36
C LYS A 11 -17.58 -1.91 6.89
N GLY A 12 -18.04 -2.80 6.00
CA GLY A 12 -18.03 -2.57 4.55
C GLY A 12 -16.72 -2.97 3.85
N TYR A 13 -15.87 -3.75 4.50
CA TYR A 13 -14.74 -4.47 3.90
C TYR A 13 -15.04 -5.98 3.85
N PRO A 14 -14.49 -6.73 2.86
CA PRO A 14 -13.48 -6.31 1.89
C PRO A 14 -14.00 -5.38 0.79
N LYS A 15 -13.08 -4.59 0.24
CA LYS A 15 -13.30 -3.78 -0.98
C LYS A 15 -12.30 -4.15 -2.07
N ARG A 16 -12.69 -3.90 -3.31
CA ARG A 16 -11.78 -3.95 -4.47
C ARG A 16 -10.72 -2.85 -4.34
N ILE A 17 -9.51 -3.11 -4.80
CA ILE A 17 -8.44 -2.11 -4.83
C ILE A 17 -8.80 -0.89 -5.69
N SER A 18 -9.67 -1.06 -6.69
CA SER A 18 -10.20 0.05 -7.48
C SER A 18 -11.03 1.05 -6.67
N SER A 19 -11.54 0.68 -5.49
CA SER A 19 -12.31 1.61 -4.65
C SER A 19 -11.47 2.75 -4.08
N ILE A 20 -10.14 2.64 -4.09
CA ILE A 20 -9.21 3.71 -3.68
C ILE A 20 -8.62 4.48 -4.87
N GLY A 21 -9.11 4.23 -6.08
CA GLY A 21 -8.66 4.90 -7.31
C GLY A 21 -7.53 4.18 -8.06
N LEU A 22 -7.30 2.89 -7.77
CA LEU A 22 -6.42 2.06 -8.60
C LEU A 22 -7.13 1.57 -9.87
N PRO A 23 -6.38 1.28 -10.96
CA PRO A 23 -6.93 0.69 -12.16
C PRO A 23 -7.64 -0.65 -11.91
N THR A 24 -8.69 -0.96 -12.67
CA THR A 24 -9.47 -2.21 -12.49
C THR A 24 -8.80 -3.44 -13.10
N ASP A 25 -7.88 -3.23 -14.02
CA ASP A 25 -7.04 -4.24 -14.69
C ASP A 25 -5.77 -4.58 -13.90
N LEU A 26 -5.48 -3.85 -12.82
CA LEU A 26 -4.36 -4.14 -11.95
C LEU A 26 -4.58 -5.48 -11.22
N LYS A 27 -3.70 -6.45 -11.46
CA LYS A 27 -3.83 -7.82 -10.94
C LYS A 27 -3.57 -7.92 -9.44
N GLY A 28 -2.66 -7.09 -8.92
CA GLY A 28 -2.21 -7.14 -7.54
C GLY A 28 -1.34 -5.94 -7.18
N ILE A 29 -1.04 -5.83 -5.89
CA ILE A 29 -0.01 -4.93 -5.34
C ILE A 29 1.12 -5.84 -4.88
N ASP A 30 2.36 -5.48 -5.17
CA ASP A 30 3.55 -6.25 -4.80
C ASP A 30 4.08 -5.81 -3.43
N ALA A 31 4.07 -4.50 -3.17
CA ALA A 31 4.46 -3.93 -1.88
C ALA A 31 3.65 -2.67 -1.55
N ALA A 32 3.48 -2.37 -0.26
CA ALA A 32 2.95 -1.09 0.16
C ALA A 32 3.52 -0.65 1.51
N PHE A 33 3.76 0.65 1.66
CA PHE A 33 4.16 1.20 2.96
C PHE A 33 3.60 2.59 3.20
N SER A 34 3.40 2.93 4.47
CA SER A 34 2.96 4.26 4.88
C SER A 34 4.13 5.09 5.41
N PHE A 35 4.27 6.31 4.89
CA PHE A 35 5.29 7.25 5.31
C PHE A 35 4.69 8.36 6.16
N GLY A 36 4.71 8.16 7.48
CA GLY A 36 4.03 9.00 8.46
C GLY A 36 4.42 10.48 8.40
N LYS A 37 5.69 10.80 8.11
CA LYS A 37 6.16 12.20 7.96
C LYS A 37 5.41 12.97 6.87
N SER A 38 4.96 12.29 5.82
CA SER A 38 4.28 12.90 4.67
C SER A 38 2.78 12.63 4.62
N GLN A 39 2.25 11.76 5.51
CA GLN A 39 0.89 11.24 5.46
C GLN A 39 0.51 10.67 4.08
N LYS A 40 1.45 9.94 3.49
CA LYS A 40 1.30 9.26 2.20
C LYS A 40 1.48 7.77 2.37
N THR A 41 0.72 7.02 1.59
CA THR A 41 0.92 5.57 1.45
C THR A 41 1.32 5.30 0.01
N TYR A 42 2.40 4.54 -0.16
CA TYR A 42 2.95 4.16 -1.45
C TYR A 42 2.56 2.71 -1.73
N LEU A 43 2.07 2.45 -2.94
CA LEU A 43 1.60 1.14 -3.41
C LEU A 43 2.37 0.81 -4.68
N PHE A 44 3.08 -0.32 -4.71
CA PHE A 44 3.93 -0.76 -5.81
C PHE A 44 3.31 -1.94 -6.53
N ALA A 45 3.39 -1.96 -7.85
CA ALA A 45 3.00 -3.11 -8.68
C ALA A 45 3.80 -3.08 -10.00
N GLY A 46 4.52 -4.16 -10.29
CA GLY A 46 5.44 -4.26 -11.41
C GLY A 46 6.55 -3.22 -11.33
N ASP A 47 6.63 -2.40 -12.37
CA ASP A 47 7.57 -1.29 -12.53
C ASP A 47 6.98 0.06 -12.10
N GLN A 48 5.77 0.06 -11.55
CA GLN A 48 4.99 1.26 -11.24
C GLN A 48 4.66 1.39 -9.76
N PHE A 49 4.42 2.62 -9.34
CA PHE A 49 3.86 2.90 -8.03
C PHE A 49 2.84 4.02 -8.05
N TRP A 50 1.93 3.97 -7.08
CA TRP A 50 0.92 4.97 -6.78
C TRP A 50 1.22 5.60 -5.43
N ARG A 51 0.84 6.88 -5.29
CA ARG A 51 0.89 7.59 -4.02
C ARG A 51 -0.51 7.97 -3.57
N TYR A 52 -0.97 7.29 -2.54
CA TYR A 52 -2.24 7.56 -1.89
C TYR A 52 -2.08 8.64 -0.81
N ASN A 53 -2.98 9.61 -0.82
CA ASN A 53 -3.04 10.71 0.13
C ASN A 53 -4.00 10.37 1.27
N GLU A 54 -3.47 10.03 2.44
CA GLU A 54 -4.28 9.60 3.59
C GLU A 54 -5.21 10.71 4.09
N ALA A 55 -4.75 11.97 4.06
CA ALA A 55 -5.54 13.11 4.51
C ALA A 55 -6.73 13.39 3.58
N LYS A 56 -6.55 13.26 2.27
CA LYS A 56 -7.61 13.50 1.27
C LYS A 56 -8.38 12.23 0.88
N LYS A 57 -7.95 11.07 1.37
CA LYS A 57 -8.46 9.74 1.03
C LYS A 57 -8.60 9.51 -0.48
N LYS A 58 -7.55 9.84 -1.24
CA LYS A 58 -7.52 9.68 -2.70
C LYS A 58 -6.10 9.55 -3.25
N MET A 59 -5.97 9.01 -4.47
CA MET A 59 -4.70 9.06 -5.19
C MET A 59 -4.28 10.51 -5.48
N ASP A 60 -2.98 10.80 -5.34
CA ASP A 60 -2.43 12.05 -5.84
C ASP A 60 -2.45 12.04 -7.39
N PRO A 61 -2.69 13.18 -8.04
CA PRO A 61 -2.64 13.27 -9.51
C PRO A 61 -1.21 13.09 -10.04
N GLY A 62 -1.08 12.60 -11.27
CA GLY A 62 0.21 12.34 -11.90
C GLY A 62 0.85 11.01 -11.49
N PHE A 63 0.04 10.07 -10.99
CA PHE A 63 0.40 8.68 -10.73
C PHE A 63 -0.46 7.75 -11.61
N PRO A 64 0.02 6.55 -11.99
CA PRO A 64 1.29 5.94 -11.55
C PRO A 64 2.54 6.62 -12.08
N LYS A 65 3.67 6.33 -11.44
CA LYS A 65 5.01 6.68 -11.93
C LYS A 65 5.88 5.43 -11.96
N LEU A 66 6.91 5.45 -12.81
CA LEU A 66 7.92 4.40 -12.84
C LEU A 66 8.76 4.43 -11.56
N ILE A 67 9.06 3.24 -11.04
CA ILE A 67 9.93 3.05 -9.88
C ILE A 67 11.32 3.59 -10.21
N ALA A 68 11.89 3.18 -11.35
CA ALA A 68 13.22 3.58 -11.81
C ALA A 68 13.42 5.11 -11.87
N ASP A 69 12.39 5.87 -12.23
CA ASP A 69 12.47 7.34 -12.35
C ASP A 69 12.40 8.07 -10.99
N SER A 70 11.83 7.42 -9.96
CA SER A 70 11.50 8.08 -8.69
C SER A 70 12.24 7.50 -7.47
N TRP A 71 12.70 6.25 -7.55
CA TRP A 71 13.28 5.49 -6.45
C TRP A 71 14.67 5.00 -6.83
N ASN A 72 15.69 5.77 -6.46
CA ASN A 72 17.07 5.44 -6.78
C ASN A 72 17.52 4.14 -6.08
N GLY A 73 18.00 3.18 -6.87
CA GLY A 73 18.53 1.91 -6.38
C GLY A 73 17.48 0.87 -5.99
N ILE A 74 16.20 1.11 -6.29
CA ILE A 74 15.12 0.16 -6.04
C ILE A 74 14.75 -0.56 -7.35
N PRO A 75 14.79 -1.91 -7.40
CA PRO A 75 14.38 -2.66 -8.57
C PRO A 75 12.84 -2.72 -8.70
N ASP A 76 12.36 -3.08 -9.87
CA ASP A 76 10.96 -3.44 -10.11
C ASP A 76 10.61 -4.77 -9.42
N GLY A 77 9.31 -5.04 -9.23
CA GLY A 77 8.85 -6.32 -8.67
C GLY A 77 9.27 -6.53 -7.20
N ILE A 78 9.14 -5.49 -6.39
CA ILE A 78 9.53 -5.49 -4.97
C ILE A 78 8.61 -6.43 -4.18
N ASP A 79 9.17 -7.36 -3.42
CA ASP A 79 8.38 -8.32 -2.63
C ASP A 79 7.65 -7.69 -1.42
N SER A 80 8.25 -6.69 -0.79
CA SER A 80 7.72 -6.08 0.45
C SER A 80 8.39 -4.74 0.75
N ALA A 81 7.64 -3.86 1.41
CA ALA A 81 8.16 -2.58 1.89
C ALA A 81 7.57 -2.23 3.25
N PHE A 82 8.38 -1.69 4.15
CA PHE A 82 7.92 -1.20 5.44
C PHE A 82 8.70 0.06 5.84
N SER A 83 8.06 0.92 6.63
CA SER A 83 8.69 2.10 7.22
C SER A 83 8.61 1.99 8.74
N LEU A 84 9.77 1.94 9.40
CA LEU A 84 9.86 1.99 10.86
C LEU A 84 9.74 3.45 11.32
N ASN A 85 8.52 3.91 11.54
CA ASN A 85 8.29 5.20 12.20
C ASN A 85 8.33 4.99 13.72
N GLY A 86 9.08 5.85 14.43
CA GLY A 86 9.61 5.59 15.77
C GLY A 86 8.63 5.12 16.85
N ILE A 87 9.21 4.38 17.81
CA ILE A 87 8.61 3.91 19.05
C ILE A 87 7.94 5.09 19.78
N GLY A 88 6.61 5.15 19.85
CA GLY A 88 5.98 6.11 20.76
C GLY A 88 4.51 6.51 20.62
N LYS A 89 3.84 6.39 19.46
CA LYS A 89 2.41 6.75 19.38
C LYS A 89 1.67 5.85 18.40
N HIS A 90 0.82 4.97 18.94
CA HIS A 90 -0.15 4.12 18.24
C HIS A 90 0.24 3.80 16.80
N THR A 91 1.18 2.87 16.66
CA THR A 91 1.60 2.33 15.37
C THR A 91 0.38 1.67 14.73
N ARG A 92 -0.30 2.39 13.83
CA ARG A 92 -1.14 1.74 12.82
C ARG A 92 -0.17 1.02 11.89
N ILE A 93 0.26 -0.17 12.29
CA ILE A 93 0.88 -1.11 11.37
C ILE A 93 -0.24 -1.47 10.42
N GLN A 94 -0.32 -0.74 9.31
CA GLN A 94 -1.13 -1.16 8.19
C GLN A 94 -0.33 -2.29 7.56
N TYR A 95 -0.47 -3.48 8.14
CA TYR A 95 -0.06 -4.73 7.53
C TYR A 95 -0.71 -4.75 6.16
N CYS A 96 0.03 -4.35 5.12
CA CYS A 96 -0.28 -4.83 3.78
C CYS A 96 0.26 -6.26 3.78
N ILE A 97 -0.49 -7.17 4.42
CA ILE A 97 -0.38 -8.58 4.08
C ILE A 97 -0.95 -8.64 2.67
N ILE A 98 -0.06 -8.43 1.70
CA ILE A 98 -0.21 -8.98 0.37
C ILE A 98 0.09 -10.44 0.63
N ASP A 99 -0.98 -11.23 0.66
CA ASP A 99 -0.95 -12.65 0.94
C ASP A 99 -0.02 -13.34 -0.06
N THR A 100 1.22 -13.55 0.38
CA THR A 100 2.05 -14.65 -0.08
C THR A 100 2.33 -15.46 1.16
N LEU A 101 1.34 -16.26 1.59
CA LEU A 101 1.50 -17.58 2.22
C LEU A 101 0.26 -17.87 3.08
N LEU A 102 -0.72 -18.55 2.49
CA LEU A 102 -1.47 -19.62 3.15
C LEU A 102 -1.79 -20.70 2.12
N ASN A 103 -0.72 -21.34 1.64
CA ASN A 103 -0.75 -22.75 1.28
C ASN A 103 -0.26 -23.52 2.49
N ILE A 104 -1.13 -23.74 3.47
CA ILE A 104 -0.98 -24.82 4.45
C ILE A 104 -2.34 -25.48 4.58
N THR A 105 -2.33 -26.77 4.26
CA THR A 105 -3.37 -27.81 4.38
C THR A 105 -4.34 -27.65 5.55
#